data_AF-A0A0P9UM09-F1
#
_entry.id   AF-A0A0P9UM09-F1
#
_cell.length_a   1.000
_cell.length_b   1.000
_cell.length_c   1.000
_cell.angle_alpha   90.00
_cell.angle_beta   90.00
_cell.angle_gamma   90.00
#
_symmetry.space_group_name_H-M   'P 1'
#
loop_
_entity.id
_entity.type
_entity.pdbx_description
1 polymer ?
#
loop_
_entity_poly.entity_id
_entity_poly.type
_entity_poly.pdbx_seq_one_letter_code
_entity_poly.pdbx_strand_id
1 'polypeptide(L)'
;MIRPEKGHSAGKGIIMQNSHAAVSGDNQAVSSTVKLYLWAAVILIIAEMIGAVSIPLGPGKVVLLPMVWALLLGAMVGIASRRLPGSIGIDHGIQLRSASILQPALLIFIAKLGLVVGGSLPVVFASGWALVFQEFGHFVGTVVLGLPVALLLGIKREAIGATFSVGREPSLA
;
A
#
# COMPACT_ATOMS: atom_id res chain seq x y z
N MET A 1 36.51 -58.95 -39.38
CA MET A 1 36.93 -58.21 -38.17
C MET A 1 35.67 -57.75 -37.44
N ILE A 2 35.11 -58.60 -36.57
CA ILE A 2 35.15 -58.53 -35.08
C ILE A 2 34.54 -57.23 -34.49
N ARG A 3 33.27 -57.34 -34.00
CA ARG A 3 32.56 -56.74 -32.81
C ARG A 3 32.78 -55.24 -32.40
N PRO A 4 31.97 -54.65 -31.47
CA PRO A 4 30.51 -54.63 -31.27
C PRO A 4 29.96 -53.23 -30.82
N GLU A 5 28.64 -53.20 -30.62
CA GLU A 5 27.76 -52.33 -29.80
C GLU A 5 28.34 -51.39 -28.70
N LYS A 6 27.69 -50.21 -28.57
CA LYS A 6 27.23 -49.53 -27.33
C LYS A 6 26.45 -48.27 -27.77
N GLY A 7 25.21 -47.98 -27.35
CA GLY A 7 24.59 -48.24 -26.07
C GLY A 7 24.60 -46.96 -25.22
N HIS A 8 23.52 -46.18 -25.30
CA HIS A 8 22.92 -45.40 -24.21
C HIS A 8 23.82 -44.50 -23.33
N SER A 9 23.80 -43.17 -23.51
CA SER A 9 23.95 -42.21 -22.40
C SER A 9 23.63 -40.75 -22.77
N ALA A 10 22.39 -40.46 -23.16
CA ALA A 10 21.89 -39.08 -23.33
C ALA A 10 21.25 -38.52 -22.03
N GLY A 11 21.70 -38.94 -20.85
CA GLY A 11 20.93 -38.74 -19.60
C GLY A 11 21.72 -38.37 -18.34
N LYS A 12 23.01 -38.03 -18.43
CA LYS A 12 23.83 -37.73 -17.23
C LYS A 12 24.31 -36.28 -17.08
N GLY A 13 24.09 -35.41 -18.07
CA GLY A 13 24.52 -34.01 -18.00
C GLY A 13 23.53 -33.04 -17.34
N ILE A 14 22.24 -33.40 -17.25
CA ILE A 14 21.19 -32.45 -16.87
C ILE A 14 20.86 -32.48 -15.37
N ILE A 15 21.21 -33.56 -14.65
CA ILE A 15 20.77 -33.75 -13.26
C ILE A 15 21.72 -33.14 -12.21
N MET A 16 22.97 -32.80 -12.58
CA MET A 16 23.98 -32.43 -11.57
C MET A 16 24.24 -30.93 -11.42
N GLN A 17 23.47 -30.06 -12.08
CA GLN A 17 23.68 -28.60 -12.02
C GLN A 17 22.56 -27.80 -11.35
N ASN A 18 21.47 -28.45 -10.90
CA ASN A 18 20.32 -27.76 -10.28
C ASN A 18 20.32 -27.75 -8.74
N SER A 19 21.30 -28.37 -8.07
CA SER A 19 21.27 -28.47 -6.61
C SER A 19 21.90 -27.28 -5.87
N HIS A 20 22.65 -26.40 -6.55
CA HIS A 20 23.28 -25.23 -5.92
C HIS A 20 22.56 -23.90 -6.16
N ALA A 21 21.57 -23.85 -7.05
CA ALA A 21 20.80 -22.62 -7.31
C ALA A 21 19.59 -22.45 -6.37
N ALA A 22 19.10 -23.53 -5.75
CA ALA A 22 17.88 -23.50 -4.93
C ALA A 22 18.10 -23.10 -3.46
N VAL A 23 19.34 -23.12 -2.95
CA VAL A 23 19.62 -22.89 -1.51
C VAL A 23 19.97 -21.43 -1.18
N SER A 24 20.21 -20.56 -2.17
CA SER A 24 20.54 -19.14 -1.93
C SER A 24 19.35 -18.17 -2.03
N GLY A 25 18.16 -18.63 -2.44
CA GLY A 25 16.99 -17.78 -2.63
C GLY A 25 16.28 -17.36 -1.33
N ASP A 26 16.31 -18.19 -0.29
CA ASP A 26 15.53 -17.96 0.93
C ASP A 26 16.22 -17.02 1.94
N ASN A 27 17.55 -17.08 2.08
CA ASN A 27 18.27 -16.22 3.03
C ASN A 27 18.25 -14.73 2.64
N GLN A 28 18.23 -14.42 1.34
CA GLN A 28 18.10 -13.04 0.85
C GLN A 28 16.65 -12.52 0.98
N ALA A 29 15.67 -13.42 0.86
CA ALA A 29 14.25 -13.10 0.97
C ALA A 29 13.86 -12.69 2.41
N VAL A 30 14.37 -13.39 3.42
CA VAL A 30 14.07 -13.08 4.84
C VAL A 30 14.66 -11.73 5.24
N SER A 31 15.91 -11.43 4.84
CA SER A 31 16.55 -10.13 5.10
C SER A 31 15.78 -8.95 4.50
N SER A 32 15.30 -9.10 3.26
CA SER A 32 14.54 -8.07 2.55
C SER A 32 13.18 -7.77 3.19
N THR A 33 12.49 -8.81 3.68
CA THR A 33 11.21 -8.66 4.38
C THR A 33 11.39 -7.98 5.75
N VAL A 34 12.43 -8.34 6.51
CA VAL A 34 12.75 -7.68 7.78
C VAL A 34 13.04 -6.19 7.58
N LYS A 35 13.79 -5.85 6.54
CA LYS A 35 14.08 -4.46 6.17
C LYS A 35 12.82 -3.65 5.83
N LEU A 36 11.84 -4.26 5.16
CA LEU A 36 10.53 -3.64 4.91
C LEU A 36 9.79 -3.32 6.21
N TYR A 37 9.67 -4.29 7.10
CA TYR A 37 8.98 -4.08 8.38
C TYR A 37 9.70 -3.06 9.25
N LEU A 38 11.04 -3.03 9.23
CA LEU A 38 11.82 -2.03 9.96
C LEU A 38 11.55 -0.61 9.41
N TRP A 39 11.58 -0.42 8.09
CA TRP A 39 11.21 0.86 7.49
C TRP A 39 9.77 1.25 7.78
N ALA A 40 8.83 0.32 7.68
CA ALA A 40 7.43 0.55 8.00
C ALA A 40 7.25 0.96 9.48
N ALA A 41 7.94 0.31 10.40
CA ALA A 41 7.91 0.62 11.83
C ALA A 41 8.50 2.01 12.12
N VAL A 42 9.64 2.36 11.51
CA VAL A 42 10.25 3.68 11.65
C VAL A 42 9.31 4.78 11.14
N ILE A 43 8.74 4.59 9.94
CA ILE A 43 7.76 5.55 9.38
C ILE A 43 6.55 5.68 10.30
N LEU A 44 6.02 4.56 10.80
CA LEU A 44 4.87 4.54 11.70
C LEU A 44 5.16 5.31 13.00
N ILE A 45 6.30 5.05 13.64
CA ILE A 45 6.71 5.74 14.87
C ILE A 45 6.83 7.25 14.62
N ILE A 46 7.50 7.67 13.54
CA ILE A 46 7.66 9.09 13.22
C ILE A 46 6.29 9.74 12.95
N ALA A 47 5.42 9.08 12.19
CA ALA A 47 4.08 9.58 11.88
C ALA A 47 3.21 9.73 13.14
N GLU A 48 3.26 8.75 14.04
CA GLU A 48 2.52 8.79 15.31
C GLU A 48 3.07 9.87 16.25
N MET A 49 4.39 10.06 16.28
CA MET A 49 5.03 11.14 17.07
C MET A 49 4.61 12.53 16.59
N ILE A 50 4.37 12.72 15.28
CA ILE A 50 3.84 13.99 14.76
C ILE A 50 2.38 14.17 15.18
N GLY A 51 1.61 13.08 15.19
CA GLY A 51 0.21 13.10 15.63
C GLY A 51 -0.72 13.83 14.67
N ALA A 52 -1.93 14.11 15.16
CA ALA A 52 -2.94 14.85 14.41
C ALA A 52 -2.66 16.37 14.48
N VAL A 53 -2.45 16.99 13.32
CA VAL A 53 -2.24 18.45 13.21
C VAL A 53 -3.54 19.10 12.76
N SER A 54 -4.10 19.98 13.59
CA SER A 54 -5.33 20.71 13.28
C SER A 54 -5.01 22.12 12.80
N ILE A 55 -5.44 22.46 11.60
CA ILE A 55 -5.30 23.79 10.98
C ILE A 55 -6.69 24.43 10.94
N PRO A 56 -6.94 25.51 11.70
CA PRO A 56 -8.21 26.23 11.62
C PRO A 56 -8.29 26.97 10.26
N LEU A 57 -9.33 26.71 9.49
CA LEU A 57 -9.60 27.34 8.20
C LEU A 57 -11.02 27.94 8.22
N GLY A 58 -11.10 29.20 8.66
CA GLY A 58 -12.35 29.95 8.74
C GLY A 58 -13.40 29.25 9.61
N PRO A 59 -14.59 28.90 9.08
CA PRO A 59 -15.65 28.23 9.85
C PRO A 59 -15.36 26.74 10.12
N GLY A 60 -14.33 26.16 9.50
CA GLY A 60 -13.98 24.74 9.63
C GLY A 60 -12.58 24.51 10.20
N LYS A 61 -12.29 23.27 10.56
CA LYS A 61 -10.94 22.80 10.90
C LYS A 61 -10.52 21.72 9.92
N VAL A 62 -9.30 21.80 9.40
CA VAL A 62 -8.68 20.72 8.63
C VAL A 62 -7.75 19.96 9.56
N VAL A 63 -7.99 18.67 9.74
CA VAL A 63 -7.19 17.80 10.61
C VAL A 63 -6.36 16.87 9.74
N LEU A 64 -5.04 17.05 9.77
CA LEU A 64 -4.09 16.14 9.16
C LEU A 64 -3.82 14.99 10.11
N LEU A 65 -4.34 13.81 9.80
CA LEU A 65 -4.16 12.61 10.60
C LEU A 65 -2.73 12.03 10.44
N PRO A 66 -2.23 11.27 11.44
CA PRO A 66 -0.96 10.57 11.38
C PRO A 66 -0.73 9.78 10.08
N MET A 67 -1.80 9.22 9.52
CA MET A 67 -1.78 8.46 8.27
C MET A 67 -1.24 9.26 7.07
N VAL A 68 -1.49 10.57 7.02
CA VAL A 68 -0.97 11.44 5.94
C VAL A 68 0.54 11.54 6.05
N TRP A 69 1.08 11.70 7.27
CA TRP A 69 2.52 11.73 7.51
C TRP A 69 3.18 10.40 7.15
N ALA A 70 2.56 9.28 7.51
CA ALA A 70 3.06 7.96 7.15
C ALA A 70 3.15 7.77 5.63
N LEU A 71 2.12 8.23 4.88
CA LEU A 71 2.10 8.14 3.42
C LEU A 71 3.19 9.02 2.77
N LEU A 72 3.33 10.27 3.23
CA LEU A 72 4.34 11.19 2.71
C LEU A 72 5.77 10.69 2.97
N LEU A 73 6.06 10.23 4.20
CA LEU A 73 7.35 9.65 4.55
C LEU A 73 7.63 8.37 3.76
N GLY A 74 6.63 7.49 3.60
CA GLY A 74 6.75 6.30 2.77
C GLY A 74 7.05 6.63 1.30
N ALA A 75 6.38 7.63 0.73
CA ALA A 75 6.66 8.11 -0.63
C ALA A 75 8.06 8.71 -0.75
N MET A 76 8.49 9.52 0.23
CA MET A 76 9.84 10.08 0.27
C MET A 76 10.91 8.99 0.34
N VAL A 77 10.75 8.00 1.22
CA VAL A 77 11.67 6.86 1.33
C VAL A 77 11.68 6.04 0.04
N GLY A 78 10.52 5.80 -0.57
CA GLY A 78 10.41 5.05 -1.83
C GLY A 78 11.05 5.76 -3.04
N ILE A 79 11.05 7.10 -3.07
CA ILE A 79 11.75 7.88 -4.10
C ILE A 79 13.25 7.94 -3.80
N ALA A 80 13.62 8.23 -2.56
CA ALA A 80 15.01 8.33 -2.12
C ALA A 80 15.73 6.98 -2.23
N SER A 81 15.03 5.86 -2.05
CA SER A 81 15.62 4.53 -2.11
C SER A 81 16.28 4.20 -3.45
N ARG A 82 15.84 4.84 -4.55
CA ARG A 82 16.47 4.72 -5.87
C ARG A 82 17.87 5.36 -5.95
N ARG A 83 18.22 6.21 -4.99
CA ARG A 83 19.52 6.92 -4.91
C ARG A 83 20.41 6.41 -3.77
N LEU A 84 19.92 5.53 -2.92
CA LEU A 84 20.67 5.00 -1.77
C LEU A 84 21.49 3.75 -2.15
N PRO A 85 22.65 3.51 -1.50
CA PRO A 85 23.42 2.28 -1.68
C PRO A 85 22.60 1.04 -1.30
N GLY A 86 22.82 -0.07 -2.01
CA GLY A 86 21.98 -1.29 -1.96
C GLY A 86 21.82 -1.92 -0.57
N SER A 87 22.72 -1.62 0.37
CA SER A 87 22.61 -2.07 1.77
C SER A 87 21.45 -1.40 2.52
N ILE A 88 21.12 -0.13 2.25
CA ILE A 88 20.05 0.62 2.95
C ILE A 88 18.84 0.90 2.03
N GLY A 89 19.05 0.99 0.72
CA GLY A 89 17.99 1.24 -0.26
C GLY A 89 16.94 0.13 -0.32
N ILE A 90 15.68 0.51 -0.49
CA ILE A 90 14.57 -0.38 -0.88
C ILE A 90 14.62 -0.56 -2.41
N ASP A 91 15.00 -1.76 -2.83
CA ASP A 91 15.09 -2.15 -4.25
C ASP A 91 13.70 -2.44 -4.85
N HIS A 92 13.58 -2.47 -6.18
CA HIS A 92 12.32 -2.70 -6.88
C HIS A 92 11.68 -4.06 -6.51
N GLY A 93 12.48 -5.11 -6.33
CA GLY A 93 11.98 -6.42 -5.88
C GLY A 93 11.37 -6.37 -4.48
N ILE A 94 11.91 -5.53 -3.59
CA ILE A 94 11.39 -5.31 -2.24
C ILE A 94 10.07 -4.51 -2.30
N GLN A 95 9.97 -3.51 -3.19
CA GLN A 95 8.73 -2.77 -3.42
C GLN A 95 7.62 -3.67 -3.98
N LEU A 96 7.91 -4.52 -4.97
CA LEU A 96 6.93 -5.48 -5.51
C LEU A 96 6.44 -6.45 -4.42
N ARG A 97 7.34 -6.93 -3.56
CA ARG A 97 6.95 -7.78 -2.42
C ARG A 97 6.06 -7.04 -1.43
N SER A 98 6.33 -5.77 -1.15
CA SER A 98 5.47 -4.98 -0.26
C SER A 98 4.02 -4.92 -0.76
N ALA A 99 3.80 -4.81 -2.07
CA ALA A 99 2.47 -4.84 -2.66
C ALA A 99 1.76 -6.18 -2.43
N SER A 100 2.49 -7.30 -2.49
CA SER A 100 1.91 -8.64 -2.22
C SER A 100 1.52 -8.85 -0.75
N ILE A 101 2.24 -8.22 0.19
CA ILE A 101 1.91 -8.25 1.63
C ILE A 101 0.74 -7.29 1.92
N LEU A 102 0.71 -6.16 1.22
CA LEU A 102 -0.30 -5.12 1.43
C LEU A 102 -1.71 -5.61 1.05
N GLN A 103 -1.86 -6.41 -0.01
CA GLN A 103 -3.18 -6.94 -0.44
C GLN A 103 -3.94 -7.67 0.68
N PRO A 104 -3.41 -8.75 1.31
CA PRO A 104 -4.10 -9.42 2.40
C PRO A 104 -4.23 -8.55 3.66
N ALA A 105 -3.27 -7.68 3.95
CA ALA A 105 -3.38 -6.73 5.05
C ALA A 105 -4.56 -5.76 4.86
N LEU A 106 -4.76 -5.26 3.65
CA LEU A 106 -5.89 -4.42 3.28
C LEU A 106 -7.22 -5.16 3.40
N LEU A 107 -7.28 -6.45 3.04
CA LEU A 107 -8.50 -7.24 3.21
C LEU A 107 -8.92 -7.34 4.68
N ILE A 108 -7.98 -7.68 5.57
CA ILE A 108 -8.25 -7.74 7.02
C ILE A 108 -8.64 -6.35 7.55
N PHE A 109 -7.96 -5.30 7.09
CA PHE A 109 -8.28 -3.93 7.48
C PHE A 109 -9.69 -3.51 7.06
N ILE A 110 -10.08 -3.77 5.80
CA ILE A 110 -11.42 -3.47 5.29
C ILE A 110 -12.48 -4.30 6.03
N ALA A 111 -12.22 -5.58 6.32
CA ALA A 111 -13.12 -6.40 7.12
C ALA A 111 -13.32 -5.82 8.52
N LYS A 112 -12.25 -5.36 9.18
CA LYS A 112 -12.34 -4.66 10.48
C LYS A 112 -13.15 -3.38 10.38
N LEU A 113 -12.90 -2.54 9.36
CA LEU A 113 -13.67 -1.32 9.15
C LEU A 113 -15.15 -1.63 8.91
N GLY A 114 -15.46 -2.65 8.12
CA GLY A 114 -16.84 -3.09 7.87
C GLY A 114 -17.56 -3.56 9.13
N LEU A 115 -16.88 -4.26 10.04
CA LEU A 115 -17.46 -4.65 11.33
C LEU A 115 -17.70 -3.46 12.25
N VAL A 116 -16.77 -2.50 12.28
CA VAL A 116 -16.91 -1.26 13.09
C VAL A 116 -18.06 -0.41 12.57
N VAL A 117 -18.14 -0.18 11.25
CA VAL A 117 -19.24 0.57 10.60
C VAL A 117 -20.57 -0.19 10.69
N GLY A 118 -20.53 -1.52 10.65
CA GLY A 118 -21.72 -2.37 10.83
C GLY A 118 -22.41 -2.13 12.17
N GLY A 119 -21.64 -1.89 13.24
CA GLY A 119 -22.16 -1.56 14.56
C GLY A 119 -22.87 -0.20 14.63
N SER A 120 -22.53 0.74 13.76
CA SER A 120 -23.11 2.10 13.73
C SER A 120 -24.24 2.27 12.70
N LEU A 121 -24.67 1.21 12.00
CA LEU A 121 -25.78 1.27 11.04
C LEU A 121 -27.07 1.94 11.60
N PRO A 122 -27.50 1.72 12.85
CA PRO A 122 -28.69 2.41 13.39
C PRO A 122 -28.54 3.94 13.40
N VAL A 123 -27.34 4.45 13.69
CA VAL A 123 -27.03 5.89 13.70
C VAL A 123 -27.03 6.45 12.29
N VAL A 124 -26.50 5.69 11.32
CA VAL A 124 -26.52 6.03 9.90
C VAL A 124 -27.97 6.20 9.42
N PHE A 125 -28.87 5.26 9.77
CA PHE A 125 -30.28 5.36 9.40
C PHE A 125 -30.98 6.58 10.03
N ALA A 126 -30.69 6.89 11.29
CA ALA A 126 -31.22 8.09 11.95
C ALA A 126 -30.71 9.38 11.31
N SER A 127 -29.52 9.35 10.70
CA SER A 127 -28.85 10.50 10.08
C SER A 127 -29.16 10.66 8.58
N GLY A 128 -30.15 9.94 8.03
CA GLY A 128 -30.42 9.85 6.59
C GLY A 128 -30.45 11.18 5.83
N TRP A 129 -31.11 12.21 6.35
CA TRP A 129 -31.13 13.54 5.71
C TRP A 129 -29.78 14.25 5.75
N ALA A 130 -29.03 14.12 6.84
CA ALA A 130 -27.68 14.67 6.95
C ALA A 130 -26.73 13.99 5.94
N LEU A 131 -26.87 12.67 5.75
CA LEU A 131 -26.11 11.91 4.75
C LEU A 131 -26.38 12.39 3.32
N VAL A 132 -27.64 12.69 2.98
CA VAL A 132 -27.98 13.23 1.65
C VAL A 132 -27.28 14.57 1.39
N PHE A 133 -27.32 15.50 2.34
CA PHE A 133 -26.61 16.76 2.21
C PHE A 133 -25.08 16.59 2.22
N GLN A 134 -24.57 15.62 2.97
CA GLN A 134 -23.15 15.29 2.99
C GLN A 134 -22.66 14.74 1.65
N GLU A 135 -23.37 13.78 1.06
CA GLU A 135 -23.04 13.22 -0.25
C GLU A 135 -23.16 14.28 -1.35
N PHE A 136 -24.13 15.20 -1.25
CA PHE A 136 -24.19 16.35 -2.14
C PHE A 136 -22.97 17.26 -1.98
N GLY A 137 -22.57 17.57 -0.75
CA GLY A 137 -21.35 18.32 -0.47
C GLY A 137 -20.08 17.61 -0.96
N HIS A 138 -20.02 16.29 -0.84
CA HIS A 138 -18.92 15.46 -1.34
C HIS A 138 -18.89 15.51 -2.87
N PHE A 139 -20.03 15.34 -3.54
CA PHE A 139 -20.15 15.47 -5.00
C PHE A 139 -19.66 16.84 -5.49
N VAL A 140 -20.13 17.93 -4.89
CA VAL A 140 -19.71 19.28 -5.29
C VAL A 140 -18.23 19.52 -4.95
N GLY A 141 -17.79 19.16 -3.75
CA GLY A 141 -16.43 19.42 -3.28
C GLY A 141 -15.37 18.58 -4.00
N THR A 142 -15.52 17.25 -4.00
CA THR A 142 -14.46 16.35 -4.51
C THR A 142 -14.63 16.01 -5.97
N VAL A 143 -15.85 15.85 -6.50
CA VAL A 143 -16.07 15.50 -7.91
C VAL A 143 -16.05 16.73 -8.82
N VAL A 144 -16.72 17.82 -8.45
CA VAL A 144 -16.78 19.02 -9.31
C VAL A 144 -15.52 19.88 -9.17
N LEU A 145 -14.91 19.97 -7.99
CA LEU A 145 -13.69 20.78 -7.78
C LEU A 145 -12.43 19.92 -7.65
N GLY A 146 -12.45 18.90 -6.78
CA GLY A 146 -11.28 18.07 -6.49
C GLY A 146 -10.73 17.31 -7.70
N LEU A 147 -11.59 16.65 -8.48
CA LEU A 147 -11.20 15.86 -9.63
C LEU A 147 -10.58 16.72 -10.75
N PRO A 148 -11.18 17.85 -11.19
CA PRO A 148 -10.52 18.74 -12.14
C PRO A 148 -9.16 19.25 -11.66
N VAL A 149 -9.04 19.65 -10.38
CA VAL A 149 -7.76 20.09 -9.82
C VAL A 149 -6.71 18.96 -9.86
N ALA A 150 -7.09 17.73 -9.50
CA ALA A 150 -6.19 16.59 -9.58
C ALA A 150 -5.74 16.29 -11.03
N LEU A 151 -6.66 16.40 -12.00
CA LEU A 151 -6.35 16.26 -13.42
C LEU A 151 -5.40 17.37 -13.91
N LEU A 152 -5.59 18.62 -13.47
CA LEU A 152 -4.70 19.75 -13.78
C LEU A 152 -3.29 19.54 -13.21
N LEU A 153 -3.16 18.87 -12.07
CA LEU A 153 -1.87 18.47 -11.49
C LEU A 153 -1.22 17.29 -12.23
N GLY A 154 -1.84 16.78 -13.31
CA GLY A 154 -1.31 15.68 -14.11
C GLY A 154 -1.61 14.29 -13.55
N ILE A 155 -2.39 14.20 -12.46
CA ILE A 155 -2.82 12.95 -11.85
C ILE A 155 -3.99 12.41 -12.68
N LYS A 156 -3.76 11.35 -13.47
CA LYS A 156 -4.75 10.82 -14.43
C LYS A 156 -5.68 9.79 -13.77
N ARG A 157 -5.36 8.50 -13.95
CA ARG A 157 -6.20 7.37 -13.48
C ARG A 157 -6.25 7.29 -11.95
N GLU A 158 -5.22 7.78 -11.28
CA GLU A 158 -5.11 7.83 -9.82
C GLU A 158 -6.06 8.87 -9.21
N ALA A 159 -6.39 9.94 -9.94
CA ALA A 159 -7.27 10.99 -9.45
C ALA A 159 -8.68 10.44 -9.19
N ILE A 160 -9.16 9.53 -10.04
CA ILE A 160 -10.46 8.88 -9.86
C ILE A 160 -10.52 8.21 -8.48
N GLY A 161 -9.50 7.44 -8.11
CA GLY A 161 -9.46 6.78 -6.80
C GLY A 161 -9.21 7.73 -5.63
N ALA A 162 -8.47 8.83 -5.85
CA ALA A 162 -8.20 9.83 -4.82
C ALA A 162 -9.39 10.76 -4.54
N THR A 163 -10.27 10.98 -5.52
CA THR A 163 -11.42 11.89 -5.41
C THR A 163 -12.76 11.16 -5.31
N PHE A 164 -12.81 9.85 -5.52
CA PHE A 164 -13.93 8.99 -5.13
C PHE A 164 -13.56 8.19 -3.87
N SER A 165 -13.86 8.75 -2.69
CA SER A 165 -13.88 8.03 -1.42
C SER A 165 -15.27 8.15 -0.82
N VAL A 166 -16.14 7.20 -1.15
CA VAL A 166 -17.48 7.11 -0.57
C VAL A 166 -17.49 5.84 0.28
N GLY A 167 -17.49 6.01 1.61
CA GLY A 167 -17.64 4.90 2.56
C GLY A 167 -16.38 4.46 3.30
N ARG A 168 -15.36 5.32 3.47
CA ARG A 168 -14.17 5.02 4.30
C ARG A 168 -14.07 5.88 5.55
N GLU A 169 -14.99 6.81 5.72
CA GLU A 169 -14.99 7.80 6.78
C GLU A 169 -15.73 7.25 8.03
N PRO A 170 -15.01 6.92 9.11
CA PRO A 170 -15.64 6.60 10.39
C PRO A 170 -16.36 7.80 11.02
N SER A 171 -16.25 9.01 10.46
CA SER A 171 -17.07 10.15 10.90
C SER A 171 -18.55 10.00 10.56
N LEU A 172 -18.91 9.00 9.76
CA LEU A 172 -20.30 8.60 9.49
C LEU A 172 -20.87 7.63 10.54
N ALA A 173 -20.02 7.10 11.44
CA ALA A 173 -20.38 6.15 12.48
C ALA A 173 -20.73 6.83 13.81
#